data_AF-A0A349J8W1-F1
#
_entry.id   AF-A0A349J8W1-F1
#
_cell.length_a   1.000
_cell.length_b   1.000
_cell.length_c   1.000
_cell.angle_alpha   90.00
_cell.angle_beta   90.00
_cell.angle_gamma   90.00
#
_symmetry.space_group_name_H-M   'P 1'
#
loop_
_entity.id
_entity.type
_entity.pdbx_description
1 polymer ?
#
loop_
_entity_poly.entity_id
_entity_poly.type
_entity_poly.pdbx_seq_one_letter_code
_entity_poly.pdbx_strand_id
1 'polypeptide(L)'
;MSIHEREEWFDALPEMPHAGWTAPNRGDRFPLAAHTHLGAWELCLLVRGTVQWWAGDGIVLVPPGHAFLTRPDEEHGGVNDQLQRCDLYWVQVRTGRLPGTGQNGARLLAELPRLPRTFPAPTLAPRCADLLDALRSTGPHQCR
;
A
#
# COMPACT_ATOMS: atom_id res chain seq x y z
N MET A 1 -24.76 -15.14 -8.19
CA MET A 1 -24.25 -14.46 -6.98
C MET A 1 -22.74 -14.46 -7.09
N SER A 2 -22.15 -13.34 -7.50
CA SER A 2 -20.69 -13.21 -7.58
C SER A 2 -20.17 -13.11 -6.15
N ILE A 3 -19.22 -13.96 -5.75
CA ILE A 3 -18.56 -13.82 -4.45
C ILE A 3 -17.60 -12.66 -4.61
N HIS A 4 -18.09 -11.46 -4.30
CA HIS A 4 -17.43 -10.20 -4.59
C HIS A 4 -16.07 -10.11 -3.88
N GLU A 5 -15.03 -9.91 -4.68
CA GLU A 5 -13.79 -9.27 -4.27
C GLU A 5 -14.14 -7.96 -3.55
N ARG A 6 -13.50 -7.70 -2.41
CA ARG A 6 -13.68 -6.44 -1.70
C ARG A 6 -12.43 -5.63 -1.92
N GLU A 7 -12.56 -4.58 -2.71
CA GLU A 7 -11.47 -3.68 -3.04
C GLU A 7 -11.96 -2.24 -3.01
N GLU A 8 -11.14 -1.36 -2.45
CA GLU A 8 -11.41 0.07 -2.36
C GLU A 8 -10.16 0.84 -2.80
N TRP A 9 -10.33 1.76 -3.75
CA TRP A 9 -9.28 2.62 -4.29
C TRP A 9 -9.66 4.08 -4.10
N PHE A 10 -8.70 4.89 -3.68
CA PHE A 10 -8.87 6.33 -3.52
C PHE A 10 -7.74 7.08 -4.23
N ASP A 11 -8.11 7.91 -5.20
CA ASP A 11 -7.28 8.98 -5.74
C ASP A 11 -7.45 10.19 -4.83
N ALA A 12 -6.60 10.26 -3.81
CA ALA A 12 -6.83 11.17 -2.71
C ALA A 12 -6.25 12.56 -2.96
N LEU A 13 -4.92 12.64 -3.13
CA LEU A 13 -4.19 13.90 -3.08
C LEU A 13 -2.93 13.84 -3.98
N PRO A 14 -2.42 14.98 -4.51
CA PRO A 14 -1.18 15.00 -5.29
C PRO A 14 0.01 14.32 -4.59
N GLU A 15 0.11 14.45 -3.27
CA GLU A 15 1.14 13.88 -2.41
C GLU A 15 0.87 12.43 -1.97
N MET A 16 -0.37 11.97 -2.08
CA MET A 16 -0.83 10.63 -1.71
C MET A 16 -1.68 10.09 -2.85
N PRO A 17 -1.04 9.69 -3.97
CA PRO A 17 -1.75 9.46 -5.22
C PRO A 17 -2.75 8.31 -5.12
N HIS A 18 -2.40 7.23 -4.43
CA HIS A 18 -3.31 6.11 -4.18
C HIS A 18 -3.30 5.68 -2.72
N ALA A 19 -4.45 5.29 -2.22
CA ALA A 19 -4.60 4.50 -1.02
C ALA A 19 -5.75 3.52 -1.19
N GLY A 20 -5.71 2.41 -0.47
CA GLY A 20 -6.78 1.44 -0.58
C GLY A 20 -6.63 0.21 0.28
N TRP A 21 -7.59 -0.69 0.10
CA TRP A 21 -7.65 -1.97 0.78
C TRP A 21 -8.24 -3.04 -0.12
N THR A 22 -7.71 -4.26 -0.02
CA THR A 22 -8.23 -5.44 -0.72
C THR A 22 -8.24 -6.68 0.17
N ALA A 23 -9.22 -7.54 -0.05
CA ALA A 23 -9.31 -8.86 0.58
C ALA A 23 -9.74 -9.94 -0.43
N PRO A 24 -8.84 -10.38 -1.32
CA PRO A 24 -9.14 -11.42 -2.29
C PRO A 24 -9.57 -12.73 -1.60
N ASN A 25 -10.66 -13.33 -2.09
CA ASN A 25 -11.24 -14.56 -1.54
C ASN A 25 -10.78 -15.81 -2.29
N ARG A 26 -11.23 -16.98 -1.82
CA ARG A 26 -10.75 -18.30 -2.26
C ARG A 26 -11.17 -18.57 -3.72
N GLY A 27 -10.21 -18.82 -4.61
CA GLY A 27 -10.45 -19.31 -5.97
C GLY A 27 -9.96 -18.37 -7.08
N ASP A 28 -9.85 -17.09 -6.78
CA ASP A 28 -9.50 -16.08 -7.77
C ASP A 28 -8.00 -15.84 -7.80
N ARG A 29 -7.47 -15.92 -9.01
CA ARG A 29 -6.15 -15.45 -9.36
C ARG A 29 -6.18 -13.92 -9.34
N PHE A 30 -5.98 -13.31 -8.17
CA PHE A 30 -5.99 -11.85 -8.09
C PHE A 30 -4.74 -11.30 -8.78
N PRO A 31 -4.87 -10.61 -9.93
CA PRO A 31 -3.73 -10.20 -10.72
C PRO A 31 -2.92 -9.14 -9.98
N LEU A 32 -1.62 -9.38 -9.87
CA LEU A 32 -0.66 -8.40 -9.35
C LEU A 32 0.60 -8.46 -10.22
N ALA A 33 0.42 -8.01 -11.46
CA ALA A 33 1.50 -7.93 -12.44
C ALA A 33 2.59 -6.93 -12.00
N ALA A 34 3.75 -7.06 -12.62
CA ALA A 34 4.83 -6.08 -12.54
C ALA A 34 4.31 -4.65 -12.79
N HIS A 35 4.65 -3.71 -11.91
CA HIS A 35 4.33 -2.31 -12.08
C HIS A 35 5.29 -1.40 -11.29
N THR A 36 5.20 -0.10 -11.53
CA THR A 36 6.01 0.96 -10.90
C THR A 36 5.11 2.12 -10.49
N HIS A 37 5.48 2.87 -9.44
CA HIS A 37 4.77 4.07 -9.02
C HIS A 37 5.62 5.33 -9.24
N LEU A 38 5.18 6.22 -10.14
CA LEU A 38 5.96 7.39 -10.55
C LEU A 38 6.22 8.34 -9.38
N GLY A 39 7.48 8.43 -8.94
CA GLY A 39 7.92 9.33 -7.86
C GLY A 39 7.29 9.05 -6.49
N ALA A 40 6.70 7.86 -6.28
CA ALA A 40 5.95 7.53 -5.07
C ALA A 40 6.50 6.28 -4.39
N TRP A 41 6.68 6.37 -3.07
CA TRP A 41 6.83 5.20 -2.21
C TRP A 41 5.47 4.52 -2.06
N GLU A 42 5.44 3.20 -1.92
CA GLU A 42 4.22 2.49 -1.52
C GLU A 42 4.49 1.64 -0.28
N LEU A 43 3.61 1.78 0.71
CA LEU A 43 3.59 0.95 1.90
C LEU A 43 2.40 0.01 1.84
N CYS A 44 2.68 -1.28 1.80
CA CYS A 44 1.71 -2.37 1.78
C CYS A 44 1.69 -3.06 3.14
N LEU A 45 0.61 -2.90 3.92
CA LEU A 45 0.43 -3.53 5.21
C LEU A 45 -0.40 -4.80 5.09
N LEU A 46 0.20 -5.93 5.46
CA LEU A 46 -0.48 -7.22 5.47
C LEU A 46 -1.10 -7.48 6.84
N VAL A 47 -2.43 -7.50 6.94
CA VAL A 47 -3.15 -7.75 8.20
C VAL A 47 -3.43 -9.23 8.40
N ARG A 48 -3.71 -9.95 7.31
CA ARG A 48 -4.03 -11.38 7.32
C ARG A 48 -3.42 -12.05 6.10
N GLY A 49 -3.06 -13.32 6.23
CA GLY A 49 -2.42 -14.10 5.17
C GLY A 49 -0.91 -13.89 5.15
N THR A 50 -0.26 -14.53 4.18
CA THR A 50 1.17 -14.41 3.92
C THR A 50 1.34 -14.33 2.40
N VAL A 51 2.09 -13.34 1.93
CA VAL A 51 2.27 -13.08 0.50
C VAL A 51 3.74 -13.19 0.13
N GLN A 52 4.01 -13.57 -1.13
CA GLN A 52 5.33 -13.52 -1.71
C GLN A 52 5.34 -12.43 -2.78
N TRP A 53 6.15 -11.42 -2.55
CA TRP A 53 6.33 -10.29 -3.46
C TRP A 53 7.78 -10.15 -3.85
N TRP A 54 8.01 -9.56 -5.01
CA TRP A 54 9.33 -9.17 -5.44
C TRP A 54 9.39 -7.67 -5.66
N ALA A 55 10.55 -7.08 -5.44
CA ALA A 55 10.86 -5.70 -5.79
C ALA A 55 12.34 -5.62 -6.13
N GLY A 56 12.67 -5.09 -7.32
CA GLY A 56 14.00 -5.27 -7.91
C GLY A 56 14.37 -6.75 -7.95
N ASP A 57 15.54 -7.09 -7.42
CA ASP A 57 16.19 -8.39 -7.66
C ASP A 57 15.78 -9.50 -6.67
N GLY A 58 14.90 -9.20 -5.70
CA GLY A 58 14.65 -10.07 -4.55
C GLY A 58 13.18 -10.41 -4.32
N ILE A 59 12.90 -11.67 -4.02
CA ILE A 59 11.61 -12.15 -3.51
C ILE A 59 11.64 -12.11 -1.98
N VAL A 60 10.57 -11.60 -1.38
CA VAL A 60 10.37 -11.51 0.06
C VAL A 60 9.04 -12.17 0.44
N LEU A 61 9.08 -13.00 1.47
CA LEU A 61 7.88 -13.52 2.13
C LEU A 61 7.44 -12.51 3.20
N VAL A 62 6.26 -11.92 3.04
CA VAL A 62 5.72 -10.92 3.96
C VAL A 62 4.68 -11.61 4.86
N PRO A 63 4.95 -11.77 6.17
CA PRO A 63 3.99 -12.35 7.11
C PRO A 63 2.94 -11.32 7.57
N PRO A 64 1.84 -11.77 8.20
CA PRO A 64 0.85 -10.85 8.72
C PRO A 64 1.44 -9.95 9.82
N GLY A 65 0.87 -8.76 9.98
CA GLY A 65 1.36 -7.71 10.86
C GLY A 65 2.62 -6.98 10.37
N HIS A 66 3.09 -7.26 9.15
CA HIS A 66 4.26 -6.59 8.56
C HIS A 66 3.86 -5.66 7.43
N ALA A 67 4.65 -4.60 7.28
CA ALA A 67 4.62 -3.73 6.11
C ALA A 67 5.71 -4.16 5.12
N PHE A 68 5.41 -4.02 3.84
CA PHE A 68 6.35 -4.08 2.73
C PHE A 68 6.41 -2.70 2.08
N LEU A 69 7.62 -2.17 1.89
CA LEU A 69 7.84 -0.83 1.37
C LEU A 69 8.45 -0.93 -0.03
N THR A 70 7.91 -0.26 -1.04
CA THR A 70 8.54 -0.12 -2.37
C THR A 70 9.05 1.31 -2.57
N ARG A 71 10.15 1.43 -3.31
CA ARG A 71 10.79 2.73 -3.58
C ARG A 71 10.12 3.42 -4.77
N PRO A 72 10.27 4.75 -4.91
CA PRO A 72 9.86 5.46 -6.10
C PRO A 72 10.43 4.82 -7.35
N ASP A 73 9.58 4.65 -8.36
CA ASP A 73 9.93 4.12 -9.68
C ASP A 73 10.50 2.69 -9.67
N GLU A 74 10.46 1.99 -8.53
CA GLU A 74 10.94 0.63 -8.40
C GLU A 74 9.91 -0.36 -8.93
N GLU A 75 10.35 -1.24 -9.83
CA GLU A 75 9.49 -2.31 -10.34
C GLU A 75 9.28 -3.38 -9.27
N HIS A 76 8.03 -3.77 -9.09
CA HIS A 76 7.61 -4.77 -8.11
C HIS A 76 6.31 -5.46 -8.52
N GLY A 77 6.01 -6.58 -7.87
CA GLY A 77 4.79 -7.33 -8.14
C GLY A 77 4.63 -8.60 -7.32
N GLY A 78 3.57 -9.35 -7.64
CA GLY A 78 3.31 -10.66 -7.10
C GLY A 78 4.20 -11.72 -7.74
N VAL A 79 4.60 -12.74 -6.97
CA VAL A 79 5.22 -13.93 -7.57
C VAL A 79 4.20 -14.61 -8.50
N ASN A 80 4.61 -14.91 -9.74
CA ASN A 80 3.75 -15.39 -10.82
C ASN A 80 2.64 -14.40 -11.25
N ASP A 81 2.81 -13.09 -11.00
CA ASP A 81 1.83 -12.04 -11.27
C ASP A 81 0.53 -12.18 -10.46
N GLN A 82 0.65 -12.69 -9.22
CA GLN A 82 -0.49 -13.05 -8.38
C GLN A 82 -0.37 -12.49 -6.97
N LEU A 83 -1.47 -11.93 -6.46
CA LEU A 83 -1.65 -11.64 -5.05
C LEU A 83 -2.28 -12.87 -4.37
N GLN A 84 -1.58 -13.43 -3.39
CA GLN A 84 -2.11 -14.54 -2.58
C GLN A 84 -3.24 -14.04 -1.67
N ARG A 85 -4.06 -14.96 -1.16
CA ARG A 85 -5.16 -14.65 -0.24
C ARG A 85 -4.66 -13.91 1.00
N CYS A 86 -5.07 -12.64 1.13
CA CYS A 86 -4.68 -11.78 2.22
C CYS A 86 -5.75 -10.74 2.57
N ASP A 87 -5.53 -10.00 3.66
CA ASP A 87 -6.12 -8.68 3.86
C ASP A 87 -4.97 -7.66 3.78
N LEU A 88 -5.04 -6.76 2.81
CA LEU A 88 -3.96 -5.84 2.45
C LEU A 88 -4.46 -4.41 2.43
N TYR A 89 -3.77 -3.51 3.11
CA TYR A 89 -3.89 -2.06 2.91
C TYR A 89 -2.68 -1.55 2.14
N TRP A 90 -2.86 -0.58 1.24
CA TRP A 90 -1.75 0.15 0.62
C TRP A 90 -1.93 1.66 0.74
N VAL A 91 -0.81 2.37 0.84
CA VAL A 91 -0.75 3.83 0.79
C VAL A 91 0.48 4.25 0.00
N GLN A 92 0.28 5.10 -1.00
CA GLN A 92 1.36 5.72 -1.76
C GLN A 92 1.68 7.11 -1.21
N VAL A 93 2.96 7.46 -1.15
CA VAL A 93 3.41 8.77 -0.68
C VAL A 93 4.50 9.30 -1.60
N ARG A 94 4.29 10.48 -2.19
CA ARG A 94 5.30 11.16 -3.01
C ARG A 94 6.32 11.89 -2.15
N THR A 95 7.54 11.99 -2.67
CA THR A 95 8.59 12.82 -2.07
C THR A 95 8.22 14.30 -2.22
N GLY A 96 7.67 14.90 -1.18
CA GLY A 96 7.19 16.28 -1.17
C GLY A 96 6.60 16.66 0.18
N ARG A 97 6.06 17.87 0.33
CA ARG A 97 5.45 18.25 1.61
C ARG A 97 4.11 17.51 1.78
N LEU A 98 3.99 16.69 2.82
CA LEU A 98 2.70 16.11 3.24
C LEU A 98 1.89 17.17 4.02
N PRO A 99 0.79 17.72 3.47
CA PRO A 99 0.01 18.77 4.14
C PRO A 99 -0.55 18.29 5.48
N GLY A 100 -0.71 19.22 6.43
CA GLY A 100 -1.26 18.90 7.76
C GLY A 100 -0.34 18.09 8.69
N THR A 101 0.78 17.55 8.20
CA THR A 101 1.68 16.69 9.00
C THR A 101 2.83 17.43 9.69
N GLY A 102 3.13 18.66 9.26
CA GLY A 102 4.22 19.48 9.81
C GLY A 102 5.58 18.77 9.78
N GLN A 103 6.32 18.81 10.89
CA GLN A 103 7.64 18.19 11.01
C GLN A 103 7.60 16.66 10.93
N ASN A 104 6.47 16.03 11.28
CA ASN A 104 6.33 14.58 11.24
C ASN A 104 6.37 14.05 9.81
N GLY A 105 5.75 14.73 8.85
CA GLY A 105 5.81 14.33 7.43
C GLY A 105 7.21 14.49 6.85
N ALA A 106 7.88 15.61 7.16
CA ALA A 106 9.27 15.81 6.75
C ALA A 106 10.19 14.72 7.32
N ARG A 107 10.02 14.37 8.59
CA ARG A 107 10.75 13.28 9.24
C ARG A 107 10.45 11.93 8.59
N LEU A 108 9.18 11.60 8.37
CA LEU A 108 8.78 10.36 7.70
C LEU A 108 9.51 10.21 6.36
N LEU A 109 9.44 11.24 5.51
CA LEU A 109 10.06 11.22 4.18
C LEU A 109 11.58 11.10 4.22
N ALA A 110 12.22 11.70 5.22
CA ALA A 110 13.66 11.57 5.43
C ALA A 110 14.07 10.17 5.92
N GLU A 111 13.18 9.46 6.64
CA GLU A 111 13.44 8.13 7.16
C GLU A 111 13.03 6.99 6.21
N LEU A 112 12.09 7.21 5.28
CA LEU A 112 11.65 6.19 4.31
C LEU A 112 12.81 5.47 3.61
N PRO A 113 13.87 6.15 3.10
CA PRO A 113 15.01 5.48 2.48
C PRO A 113 15.82 4.57 3.41
N ARG A 114 15.71 4.75 4.72
CA ARG A 114 16.44 4.00 5.75
C ARG A 114 15.64 2.84 6.33
N LEU A 115 14.33 2.79 6.07
CA LEU A 115 13.51 1.69 6.53
C LEU A 115 13.88 0.41 5.78
N PRO A 116 13.86 -0.75 6.48
CA PRO A 116 14.03 -2.02 5.80
C PRO A 116 12.86 -2.26 4.84
N ARG A 117 13.09 -3.09 3.81
CA ARG A 117 12.06 -3.50 2.84
C ARG A 117 10.81 -4.04 3.52
N THR A 118 10.99 -4.76 4.61
CA THR A 118 9.93 -5.38 5.38
C THR A 118 10.17 -5.18 6.87
N PHE A 119 9.13 -4.79 7.60
CA PHE A 119 9.22 -4.56 9.04
C PHE A 119 7.89 -4.85 9.75
N PRO A 120 7.93 -5.25 11.04
CA PRO A 120 6.73 -5.33 11.86
C PRO A 120 6.06 -3.96 11.99
N ALA A 121 4.76 -3.91 11.77
CA ALA A 121 3.96 -2.68 11.81
C ALA A 121 2.61 -2.89 12.53
N PRO A 122 2.60 -3.41 13.77
CA PRO A 122 1.37 -3.84 14.46
C PRO A 122 0.41 -2.68 14.75
N THR A 123 0.90 -1.45 14.77
CA THR A 123 0.10 -0.25 15.04
C THR A 123 -0.49 0.39 13.80
N LEU A 124 -0.13 -0.06 12.58
CA LEU A 124 -0.59 0.60 11.35
C LEU A 124 -1.97 0.17 10.89
N ALA A 125 -2.44 -1.04 11.23
CA ALA A 125 -3.74 -1.53 10.77
C ALA A 125 -4.91 -0.61 11.13
N PRO A 126 -5.08 -0.17 12.40
CA PRO A 126 -6.14 0.79 12.72
C PRO A 126 -5.93 2.14 12.03
N ARG A 127 -4.69 2.57 11.78
CA ARG A 127 -4.39 3.84 11.10
C ARG A 127 -4.73 3.82 9.62
N CYS A 128 -4.50 2.70 8.94
CA CYS A 128 -4.93 2.52 7.56
C CYS A 128 -6.45 2.53 7.47
N ALA A 129 -7.15 1.85 8.40
CA ALA A 129 -8.61 1.89 8.46
C ALA A 129 -9.13 3.34 8.68
N ASP A 130 -8.58 4.05 9.67
CA ASP A 130 -8.92 5.46 9.94
C ASP A 130 -8.70 6.35 8.70
N LEU A 131 -7.61 6.13 7.96
CA LEU A 131 -7.29 6.85 6.73
C LEU A 131 -8.35 6.60 5.64
N LEU A 132 -8.69 5.33 5.37
CA LEU A 132 -9.67 5.01 4.34
C LEU A 132 -11.06 5.51 4.70
N ASP A 133 -11.43 5.50 5.98
CA ASP A 133 -12.69 6.10 6.45
C ASP A 133 -12.72 7.62 6.26
N ALA A 134 -11.59 8.31 6.50
CA ALA A 134 -11.47 9.74 6.22
C ALA A 134 -11.57 10.05 4.71
N LEU A 135 -10.95 9.22 3.86
CA LEU A 135 -11.04 9.35 2.39
C LEU A 135 -12.46 9.07 1.87
N ARG A 136 -13.16 8.09 2.44
CA ARG A 136 -14.58 7.85 2.15
C ARG A 136 -15.46 9.06 2.49
N SER A 137 -15.21 9.66 3.65
CA SER A 137 -16.03 10.76 4.18
C SER A 137 -15.85 12.07 3.40
N THR A 138 -14.75 12.22 2.66
CA THR A 138 -14.41 13.42 1.89
C THR A 138 -14.96 13.41 0.46
N GLY A 139 -15.46 12.27 -0.03
CA GLY A 139 -15.97 12.11 -1.40
C GLY A 139 -14.85 12.16 -2.45
N PRO A 140 -15.14 11.89 -3.74
CA PRO A 140 -14.12 12.02 -4.78
C PRO A 140 -13.63 13.47 -4.84
N HIS A 141 -12.34 13.67 -4.60
CA HIS A 141 -11.70 14.96 -4.79
C HIS A 141 -11.72 15.30 -6.29
N GLN A 142 -12.75 16.05 -6.72
CA GLN A 142 -12.67 16.78 -7.98
C GLN A 142 -11.64 17.90 -7.79
N CYS A 143 -10.38 17.65 -8.20
CA CYS A 143 -9.43 18.72 -8.44
C CYS A 143 -10.09 19.74 -9.39
N ARG A 144 -10.29 20.97 -8.90
CA ARG A 144 -10.60 22.13 -9.74
C ARG A 144 -9.34 22.62 -10.43
#